data_AF-A0A9W7W8T3-F1
#
_entry.id   AF-A0A9W7W8T3-F1
#
_cell.length_a   1.000
_cell.length_b   1.000
_cell.length_c   1.000
_cell.angle_alpha   90.00
_cell.angle_beta   90.00
_cell.angle_gamma   90.00
#
_symmetry.space_group_name_H-M   'P 1'
#
loop_
_entity.id
_entity.type
_entity.pdbx_description
1 polymer ?
#
loop_
_entity_poly.entity_id
_entity_poly.type
_entity_poly.pdbx_seq_one_letter_code
_entity_poly.pdbx_strand_id
1 'polypeptide(L)'
;MMSCVEDLLMNSLNELLKDEWSRFLWHLKKHGFSASELENASVLSTVDKMMDRYKKDGAVECTLTILRKMNKNNQAELLEDKVKSSTQL
;
A
#
# COMPACT_ATOMS: atom_id res chain seq x y z
N MET A 1 9.92 -18.29 3.93
CA MET A 1 10.48 -16.94 3.80
C MET A 1 9.61 -16.04 4.65
N MET A 2 10.15 -15.35 5.67
CA MET A 2 9.38 -14.30 6.34
C MET A 2 9.16 -13.20 5.29
N SER A 3 7.91 -12.97 4.90
CA SER A 3 7.57 -11.76 4.17
C SER A 3 7.46 -10.65 5.21
N CYS A 4 8.33 -9.64 5.14
CA CYS A 4 8.15 -8.47 5.98
C CYS A 4 6.93 -7.67 5.48
N VAL A 5 6.43 -6.73 6.28
CA VAL A 5 5.25 -5.95 5.86
C VAL A 5 5.49 -5.16 4.58
N GLU A 6 6.72 -4.68 4.35
CA GLU A 6 7.10 -4.05 3.08
C GLU A 6 6.84 -4.98 1.89
N ASP A 7 7.30 -6.23 1.95
CA ASP A 7 7.07 -7.21 0.89
C ASP A 7 5.57 -7.45 0.64
N LEU A 8 4.77 -7.54 1.70
CA LEU A 8 3.33 -7.75 1.59
C LEU A 8 2.64 -6.57 0.91
N LEU A 9 3.00 -5.34 1.28
CA LEU A 9 2.50 -4.12 0.65
C LEU A 9 2.93 -4.04 -0.81
N MET A 10 4.21 -4.26 -1.10
CA MET A 10 4.74 -4.22 -2.46
C MET A 10 4.05 -5.24 -3.36
N ASN A 11 3.90 -6.49 -2.91
CA ASN A 11 3.26 -7.54 -3.68
C ASN A 11 1.79 -7.20 -3.98
N SER A 12 1.05 -6.70 -2.98
CA SER A 12 -0.33 -6.26 -3.20
C SER A 12 -0.40 -5.12 -4.22
N LEU A 13 0.45 -4.10 -4.08
CA LEU A 13 0.41 -2.93 -4.97
C LEU A 13 0.92 -3.23 -6.39
N ASN A 14 1.80 -4.21 -6.56
CA ASN A 14 2.24 -4.67 -7.88
C ASN A 14 1.15 -5.41 -8.68
N GLU A 15 0.09 -5.90 -8.01
CA GLU A 15 -1.07 -6.50 -8.69
C GLU A 15 -2.01 -5.44 -9.30
N LEU A 16 -1.82 -4.16 -8.98
CA LEU A 16 -2.61 -3.07 -9.55
C LEU A 16 -2.20 -2.80 -11.00
N LEU A 17 -3.18 -2.69 -11.88
CA LEU A 17 -2.97 -2.23 -13.25
C LEU A 17 -2.52 -0.75 -13.26
N LYS A 18 -1.97 -0.29 -14.39
CA LYS A 18 -1.41 1.07 -14.50
C LYS A 18 -2.42 2.18 -14.17
N ASP A 19 -3.67 2.03 -14.58
CA ASP A 19 -4.75 2.97 -14.29
C ASP A 19 -5.16 2.91 -12.81
N GLU A 20 -5.18 1.72 -12.22
CA GLU A 20 -5.45 1.50 -10.80
C GLU A 20 -4.33 2.08 -9.93
N TRP A 21 -3.07 1.89 -10.32
CA TRP A 21 -1.91 2.51 -9.68
C TRP A 21 -2.00 4.04 -9.69
N SER A 22 -2.40 4.62 -10.83
CA SER A 22 -2.59 6.07 -10.94
C SER A 22 -3.69 6.57 -9.99
N ARG A 23 -4.78 5.81 -9.83
CA ARG A 23 -5.84 6.10 -8.86
C ARG A 23 -5.37 5.93 -7.42
N PHE A 24 -4.55 4.91 -7.14
CA PHE A 24 -3.96 4.70 -5.83
C PHE A 24 -3.12 5.90 -5.41
N LEU A 25 -2.21 6.37 -6.29
CA LEU A 25 -1.40 7.57 -6.05
C LEU A 25 -2.29 8.82 -5.86
N TRP A 26 -3.37 8.96 -6.63
CA TRP A 26 -4.31 10.07 -6.44
C TRP A 26 -4.98 10.05 -5.07
N HIS A 27 -5.36 8.87 -4.56
CA HIS A 27 -5.86 8.74 -3.20
C HIS A 27 -4.77 9.05 -2.17
N LEU A 28 -3.55 8.55 -2.38
CA LEU A 28 -2.42 8.77 -1.49
C LEU A 28 -2.07 10.26 -1.34
N LYS A 29 -2.25 11.06 -2.40
CA LYS A 29 -2.14 12.53 -2.33
C LYS A 29 -3.08 13.16 -1.27
N LYS A 30 -4.28 12.59 -1.08
CA LYS A 30 -5.22 13.04 -0.04
C LYS A 30 -4.80 12.62 1.36
N HIS A 31 -3.89 11.66 1.45
CA HIS A 31 -3.23 11.25 2.68
C HIS A 31 -1.87 11.98 2.80
N GLY A 32 -1.82 13.28 2.51
CA GLY A 32 -0.68 14.14 2.84
C GLY A 32 0.56 14.03 1.95
N PHE A 33 0.58 13.18 0.93
CA PHE A 33 1.68 13.14 -0.03
C PHE A 33 1.56 14.26 -1.07
N SER A 34 2.67 14.90 -1.40
CA SER A 34 2.71 15.95 -2.41
C SER A 34 2.64 15.37 -3.82
N ALA A 35 2.27 16.20 -4.80
CA ALA A 35 2.29 15.77 -6.20
C ALA A 35 3.71 15.43 -6.68
N SER A 36 4.73 16.17 -6.22
CA SER A 36 6.13 15.91 -6.58
C SER A 36 6.67 14.62 -5.95
N GLU A 37 6.16 14.23 -4.77
CA GLU A 37 6.51 12.95 -4.16
C GLU A 37 5.98 11.75 -4.96
N LEU A 38 4.89 11.94 -5.71
CA LEU A 38 4.15 10.87 -6.40
C LEU A 38 4.35 10.89 -7.92
N GLU A 39 4.97 11.94 -8.45
CA GLU A 39 5.29 12.04 -9.88
C GLU A 39 6.25 10.91 -10.28
N ASN A 40 5.81 10.06 -11.22
CA ASN A 40 6.53 8.87 -11.67
C ASN A 40 6.94 7.90 -10.54
N ALA A 41 6.26 7.95 -9.40
CA ALA A 41 6.58 7.07 -8.28
C ALA A 41 6.35 5.60 -8.63
N SER A 42 7.37 4.79 -8.36
CA SER A 42 7.28 3.33 -8.42
C SER A 42 6.62 2.78 -7.16
N VAL A 43 6.11 1.55 -7.24
CA VAL A 43 5.55 0.84 -6.08
C VAL A 43 6.56 0.81 -4.92
N LEU A 44 7.81 0.40 -5.19
CA LEU A 44 8.89 0.36 -4.19
C LEU A 44 9.07 1.71 -3.49
N SER A 45 9.32 2.77 -4.27
CA SER A 45 9.54 4.10 -3.69
C SER A 45 8.33 4.64 -2.93
N THR A 46 7.13 4.19 -3.26
CA THR A 46 5.91 4.58 -2.56
C THR A 46 5.78 3.83 -1.24
N VAL A 47 6.06 2.53 -1.22
CA VAL A 47 6.06 1.72 0.00
C VAL A 47 7.09 2.23 0.99
N ASP A 48 8.31 2.51 0.54
CA ASP A 48 9.38 3.08 1.39
C ASP A 48 8.91 4.36 2.08
N LYS A 49 8.34 5.31 1.31
CA LYS A 49 7.85 6.57 1.85
C LYS A 49 6.66 6.38 2.80
N MET A 50 5.78 5.41 2.53
CA MET A 50 4.66 5.08 3.41
C MET A 50 5.17 4.50 4.74
N MET A 51 6.17 3.63 4.70
CA MET A 51 6.81 3.06 5.89
C MET A 51 7.54 4.13 6.70
N ASP A 52 8.28 5.03 6.04
CA ASP A 52 8.97 6.12 6.71
C ASP A 52 8.01 7.04 7.44
N ARG A 53 6.91 7.42 6.78
CA ARG A 53 5.94 8.40 7.27
C ARG A 53 4.97 7.82 8.28
N TYR A 54 4.38 6.67 7.99
CA TYR A 54 3.29 6.08 8.76
C TYR A 54 3.69 4.92 9.64
N LYS A 55 4.95 4.47 9.52
CA LYS A 55 5.43 3.24 10.15
C LYS A 55 4.61 2.04 9.68
N LYS A 56 4.97 0.87 10.19
CA LYS A 56 4.41 -0.41 9.76
C LYS A 56 2.88 -0.42 9.77
N ASP A 57 2.27 -0.11 10.92
CA ASP A 57 0.82 -0.26 11.08
C ASP A 57 0.05 0.79 10.28
N GLY A 58 0.52 2.03 10.28
CA GLY A 58 -0.12 3.10 9.52
C GLY A 58 0.03 2.92 8.00
N ALA A 59 1.14 2.35 7.51
CA ALA A 59 1.31 2.03 6.10
C ALA A 59 0.32 0.94 5.65
N VAL A 60 0.11 -0.09 6.48
CA VAL A 60 -0.90 -1.14 6.23
C VAL A 60 -2.31 -0.54 6.23
N GLU A 61 -2.68 0.21 7.26
CA GLU A 61 -4.02 0.82 7.36
C GLU A 61 -4.31 1.76 6.18
N CYS A 62 -3.33 2.58 5.79
CA CYS A 62 -3.45 3.48 4.65
C CYS A 62 -3.70 2.69 3.35
N THR A 63 -2.91 1.63 3.11
CA THR A 63 -3.04 0.78 1.92
C THR A 63 -4.40 0.11 1.85
N LEU A 64 -4.84 -0.53 2.95
CA LEU A 64 -6.14 -1.19 3.04
C LEU A 64 -7.30 -0.21 2.79
N THR A 65 -7.22 0.98 3.38
CA THR A 65 -8.22 2.03 3.21
C THR A 65 -8.33 2.47 1.75
N ILE A 66 -7.20 2.66 1.06
CA ILE A 66 -7.20 3.09 -0.33
C ILE A 66 -7.72 1.98 -1.25
N LEU A 67 -7.28 0.73 -1.06
CA LEU A 67 -7.76 -0.41 -1.83
C LEU A 67 -9.29 -0.56 -1.72
N ARG A 68 -9.85 -0.43 -0.51
CA ARG A 68 -11.31 -0.44 -0.29
C ARG A 68 -12.02 0.71 -1.00
N LYS A 69 -11.47 1.93 -0.95
CA LYS A 69 -12.02 3.09 -1.69
C LYS A 69 -12.02 2.89 -3.21
N MET A 70 -11.11 2.07 -3.72
CA MET A 70 -11.02 1.69 -5.14
C MET A 70 -11.85 0.44 -5.49
N ASN A 71 -12.67 -0.07 -4.56
CA ASN A 71 -13.42 -1.33 -4.68
C ASN A 71 -12.54 -2.59 -4.89
N LYS A 72 -11.25 -2.54 -4.52
CA LYS A 72 -10.32 -3.68 -4.49
C LYS A 72 -10.45 -4.47 -3.18
N ASN A 73 -11.69 -4.77 -2.79
CA ASN A 73 -11.99 -5.33 -1.47
C ASN A 73 -11.32 -6.70 -1.24
N ASN A 74 -11.35 -7.59 -2.23
CA ASN A 74 -10.70 -8.91 -2.14
C ASN A 74 -9.18 -8.77 -1.93
N GLN A 75 -8.55 -7.83 -2.61
CA GLN A 75 -7.11 -7.60 -2.48
C GLN A 75 -6.76 -7.01 -1.10
N ALA A 76 -7.61 -6.13 -0.58
CA ALA A 76 -7.47 -5.60 0.77
C ALA A 76 -7.61 -6.69 1.84
N GLU A 77 -8.60 -7.58 1.71
CA GLU A 77 -8.81 -8.70 2.63
C GLU A 77 -7.62 -9.67 2.64
N LEU A 78 -7.15 -10.06 1.45
CA LEU A 78 -5.95 -10.91 1.32
C LEU A 78 -4.69 -10.29 1.94
N LEU A 79 -4.51 -8.98 1.79
CA LEU A 79 -3.40 -8.26 2.42
C LEU A 79 -3.54 -8.28 3.94
N GLU A 80 -4.73 -7.98 4.45
CA GLU A 80 -5.00 -7.95 5.90
C GLU A 80 -4.74 -9.31 6.55
N ASP A 81 -5.17 -10.40 5.93
CA ASP A 81 -4.94 -11.76 6.43
C ASP A 81 -3.46 -12.15 6.44
N LYS A 82 -2.71 -11.76 5.40
CA LYS A 82 -1.26 -11.95 5.34
C LYS A 82 -0.53 -11.16 6.43
N VAL A 83 -0.97 -9.94 6.71
CA VAL A 83 -0.36 -9.11 7.78
C VAL A 83 -0.66 -9.68 9.17
N LYS A 84 -1.89 -10.15 9.42
CA LYS A 84 -2.26 -10.80 10.69
C LYS A 84 -1.48 -12.09 10.94
N SER A 85 -1.38 -12.95 9.94
CA SER A 85 -0.63 -14.22 10.03
C SER A 85 0.88 -14.01 10.23
N SER A 86 1.43 -12.90 9.73
CA SER A 86 2.85 -12.54 9.92
C SER A 86 3.16 -11.79 11.22
N THR A 87 2.14 -11.30 11.95
CA THR A 87 2.27 -10.69 13.28
C THR A 87 2.03 -11.67 14.44
N GLN A 88 1.62 -12.92 14.13
CA GLN A 88 1.35 -13.97 15.11
C GLN A 88 2.57 -14.86 15.47
N LEU A 89 3.79 -14.43 15.12
CA LEU A 89 5.06 -15.13 15.41
C LEU A 89 6.00 -14.23 16.20
#